data_AF-A0A6N7WDQ3-F1
#
_entry.id   AF-A0A6N7WDQ3-F1
#
_cell.length_a   1.000
_cell.length_b   1.000
_cell.length_c   1.000
_cell.angle_alpha   90.00
_cell.angle_beta   90.00
_cell.angle_gamma   90.00
#
_symmetry.space_group_name_H-M   'P 1'
#
loop_
_entity.id
_entity.type
_entity.pdbx_description
1 polymer ?
#
loop_
_entity_poly.entity_id
_entity_poly.type
_entity_poly.pdbx_seq_one_letter_code
_entity_poly.pdbx_strand_id
1 'polypeptide(L)'
;MINPVKVIVVGMGARAMIYAGEALSHPELFTIAGIVDINQERVLAAQQLFHVPDSHCFRTVEELTAVPKCFYPNAATIWISWPG
;
A
#
# COMPACT_ATOMS: atom_id res chain seq x y z
N MET A 1 -2.35 -23.77 3.98
CA MET A 1 -1.79 -22.84 2.98
C MET A 1 -1.84 -21.45 3.62
N ILE A 2 -0.71 -20.74 3.70
CA ILE A 2 -0.67 -19.38 4.25
C ILE A 2 -1.11 -18.44 3.12
N ASN A 3 -2.15 -17.64 3.35
CA ASN A 3 -2.53 -16.59 2.40
C ASN A 3 -1.64 -15.37 2.68
N PRO A 4 -0.96 -14.81 1.66
CA PRO A 4 -0.10 -13.65 1.85
C PRO A 4 -0.91 -12.47 2.37
N VAL A 5 -0.35 -11.76 3.35
CA VAL A 5 -1.00 -10.59 3.95
C VAL A 5 -1.16 -9.50 2.89
N LYS A 6 -2.34 -8.88 2.83
CA LYS A 6 -2.57 -7.73 1.96
C LYS A 6 -2.19 -6.47 2.70
N VAL A 7 -1.32 -5.65 2.13
CA VAL A 7 -0.80 -4.44 2.79
C VAL A 7 -1.24 -3.20 2.03
N ILE A 8 -1.82 -2.24 2.75
CA ILE A 8 -2.07 -0.89 2.25
C ILE A 8 -1.01 0.03 2.86
N VAL A 9 -0.24 0.70 2.02
CA VAL A 9 0.84 1.61 2.45
C VAL A 9 0.31 3.03 2.50
N VAL A 10 0.42 3.67 3.66
CA VAL A 10 0.09 5.09 3.84
C VAL A 10 1.38 5.89 4.01
N GLY A 11 1.67 6.76 3.03
CA GLY A 11 2.91 7.49 2.86
C GLY A 11 3.98 6.68 2.12
N MET A 12 3.96 6.70 0.79
CA MET A 12 4.90 5.99 -0.09
C MET A 12 6.23 6.74 -0.26
N GLY A 13 6.88 7.07 0.86
CA GLY A 13 8.21 7.65 0.89
C GLY A 13 9.35 6.63 0.70
N ALA A 14 10.59 7.10 0.74
CA ALA A 14 11.78 6.27 0.50
C ALA A 14 11.85 4.98 1.36
N ARG A 15 11.48 5.06 2.64
CA ARG A 15 11.49 3.90 3.54
C ARG A 15 10.34 2.94 3.28
N ALA A 16 9.16 3.50 3.01
CA ALA A 16 8.01 2.69 2.63
C ALA A 16 8.30 1.89 1.37
N MET A 17 9.00 2.48 0.39
CA MET A 17 9.47 1.77 -0.80
C MET A 17 10.45 0.64 -0.48
N ILE A 18 11.38 0.80 0.46
CA ILE A 18 12.28 -0.28 0.88
C ILE A 18 11.48 -1.46 1.43
N TYR A 19 10.57 -1.22 2.38
CA TYR A 19 9.78 -2.30 2.98
C TYR A 19 8.77 -2.90 2.00
N ALA A 20 8.11 -2.07 1.19
CA ALA A 20 7.20 -2.53 0.17
C ALA A 20 7.94 -3.37 -0.91
N GLY A 21 9.20 -3.05 -1.17
CA GLY A 21 10.08 -3.80 -2.08
C GLY A 21 10.25 -5.27 -1.68
N GLU A 22 10.19 -5.62 -0.39
CA GLU A 22 10.22 -7.02 0.06
C GLU A 22 9.04 -7.83 -0.49
N ALA A 23 7.91 -7.19 -0.82
CA ALA A 23 6.78 -7.88 -1.45
C ALA A 23 7.08 -8.39 -2.87
N LEU A 24 8.09 -7.83 -3.53
CA LEU A 24 8.55 -8.29 -4.85
C LEU A 24 9.42 -9.54 -4.73
N SER A 25 10.25 -9.61 -3.68
CA SER A 25 11.14 -10.74 -3.41
C SER A 25 10.42 -11.91 -2.75
N HIS A 26 9.46 -11.60 -1.87
CA HIS A 26 8.76 -12.56 -1.00
C HIS A 26 7.23 -12.41 -1.08
N PRO A 27 6.61 -12.55 -2.27
CA PRO A 27 5.17 -12.35 -2.47
C PRO A 27 4.30 -13.36 -1.72
N GLU A 28 4.86 -14.48 -1.27
CA GLU A 28 4.20 -15.48 -0.43
C GLU A 28 3.96 -15.01 1.01
N LEU A 29 4.71 -14.01 1.47
CA LEU A 29 4.55 -13.43 2.81
C LEU A 29 3.50 -12.32 2.82
N PHE A 30 3.61 -11.38 1.88
CA PHE A 30 2.67 -10.27 1.75
C PHE A 30 2.71 -9.65 0.34
N THR A 31 1.68 -8.88 0.02
CA THR A 31 1.56 -8.14 -1.24
C THR A 31 1.00 -6.75 -1.02
N ILE A 32 1.42 -5.78 -1.83
CA ILE A 32 0.86 -4.43 -1.79
C ILE A 32 -0.49 -4.43 -2.48
N ALA A 33 -1.53 -4.07 -1.74
CA ALA A 33 -2.93 -4.10 -2.16
C ALA A 33 -3.54 -2.71 -2.32
N GLY A 34 -2.86 -1.66 -1.82
CA GLY A 34 -3.28 -0.28 -1.97
C GLY A 34 -2.18 0.70 -1.56
N ILE A 35 -2.25 1.92 -2.08
CA ILE A 35 -1.25 2.96 -1.90
C ILE A 35 -1.96 4.27 -1.56
N VAL A 36 -1.50 4.96 -0.51
CA VAL A 36 -1.96 6.30 -0.16
C VAL A 36 -0.75 7.23 -0.09
N ASP A 37 -0.70 8.27 -0.92
CA ASP A 37 0.30 9.33 -0.81
C ASP A 37 -0.23 10.64 -1.42
N ILE A 38 0.12 11.77 -0.82
CA ILE A 38 -0.27 13.09 -1.33
C ILE A 38 0.44 13.43 -2.65
N ASN A 39 1.63 12.86 -2.87
CA ASN A 39 2.42 13.02 -4.08
C ASN A 39 2.03 11.94 -5.12
N GLN A 40 1.31 12.39 -6.15
CA GLN A 40 0.79 11.53 -7.22
C GLN A 40 1.89 10.83 -8.02
N GLU A 41 3.08 11.43 -8.19
CA GLU A 41 4.19 10.76 -8.90
C GLU A 41 4.65 9.52 -8.13
N ARG A 42 4.65 9.57 -6.79
CA ARG A 42 4.98 8.41 -5.94
C ARG A 42 3.90 7.35 -6.01
N VAL A 43 2.63 7.75 -6.04
CA VAL A 43 1.50 6.82 -6.21
C VAL A 43 1.64 6.10 -7.55
N LEU A 44 1.84 6.82 -8.65
CA LEU A 44 1.98 6.25 -10.00
C LEU A 44 3.18 5.30 -10.11
N ALA A 45 4.34 5.70 -9.58
CA ALA A 45 5.52 4.85 -9.61
C ALA A 45 5.31 3.54 -8.84
N ALA A 46 4.72 3.60 -7.64
CA ALA A 46 4.43 2.43 -6.84
C ALA A 46 3.30 1.58 -7.43
N GLN A 47 2.28 2.22 -8.01
CA GLN A 47 1.18 1.54 -8.70
C GLN A 47 1.71 0.65 -9.83
N GLN A 48 2.60 1.20 -10.66
CA GLN A 48 3.25 0.47 -11.74
C GLN A 48 4.14 -0.65 -11.22
N LEU A 49 4.95 -0.39 -10.19
CA LEU A 49 5.86 -1.38 -9.64
C LEU A 49 5.14 -2.59 -9.01
N PHE A 50 4.07 -2.33 -8.26
CA PHE A 50 3.33 -3.35 -7.52
C PHE A 50 2.06 -3.84 -8.23
N HIS A 51 1.78 -3.34 -9.43
CA HIS A 51 0.60 -3.68 -10.23
C HIS A 51 -0.73 -3.47 -9.48
N VAL A 52 -0.83 -2.35 -8.75
CA VAL A 52 -2.03 -2.00 -7.97
C VAL A 52 -3.07 -1.36 -8.90
N PRO A 53 -4.35 -1.76 -8.85
CA PRO A 53 -5.38 -1.13 -9.67
C PRO A 53 -5.64 0.32 -9.21
N ASP A 54 -6.05 1.18 -10.15
CA ASP A 54 -6.34 2.60 -9.89
C ASP A 54 -7.33 2.84 -8.75
N SER A 55 -8.36 1.97 -8.63
CA SER A 55 -9.35 2.02 -7.56
C SER A 55 -8.79 1.77 -6.15
N HIS A 56 -7.52 1.37 -6.04
CA HIS A 56 -6.81 1.10 -4.79
C HIS A 56 -5.65 2.09 -4.55
N CYS A 57 -5.61 3.17 -5.33
CA CYS A 57 -4.69 4.29 -5.19
C CYS A 57 -5.47 5.49 -4.65
N PHE A 58 -5.00 6.05 -3.54
CA PHE A 58 -5.68 7.14 -2.84
C PHE A 58 -4.73 8.32 -2.62
N ARG A 59 -5.27 9.53 -2.66
CA ARG A 59 -4.52 10.76 -2.39
C ARG A 59 -4.49 11.09 -0.90
N THR A 60 -5.53 10.69 -0.17
CA THR A 60 -5.69 10.98 1.24
C THR A 60 -6.13 9.75 2.03
N VAL A 61 -5.97 9.82 3.35
CA VAL A 61 -6.41 8.76 4.25
C VAL A 61 -7.94 8.72 4.33
N GLU A 62 -8.57 9.89 4.22
CA GLU A 62 -10.01 10.03 4.19
C GLU A 62 -10.61 9.28 2.99
N GLU A 63 -9.98 9.37 1.81
CA GLU A 63 -10.38 8.59 0.64
C GLU A 63 -10.26 7.08 0.88
N LEU A 64 -9.16 6.61 1.49
CA LEU A 64 -8.98 5.20 1.84
C LEU A 64 -10.05 4.73 2.86
N THR A 65 -10.27 5.50 3.91
CA THR A 65 -11.17 5.14 5.01
C THR A 65 -12.65 5.20 4.62
N ALA A 66 -12.99 5.91 3.54
CA ALA A 66 -14.31 5.88 2.93
C ALA A 66 -14.61 4.55 2.21
N VAL A 67 -13.59 3.76 1.85
CA VAL A 67 -13.78 2.44 1.26
C VAL A 67 -14.25 1.45 2.33
N PRO A 68 -15.37 0.72 2.10
CA PRO A 68 -15.85 -0.25 3.07
C PRO A 68 -14.80 -1.33 3.36
N LYS A 69 -14.61 -1.68 4.63
CA LYS A 69 -13.62 -2.67 5.08
C LYS A 69 -13.77 -4.05 4.39
N CYS A 70 -14.96 -4.39 3.90
CA CYS A 70 -15.19 -5.62 3.14
C CYS A 70 -14.43 -5.70 1.81
N PHE A 71 -13.96 -4.58 1.25
CA PHE A 71 -13.08 -4.56 0.07
C PHE A 71 -11.64 -5.00 0.40
N TYR A 72 -11.24 -4.90 1.67
CA TYR A 72 -9.91 -5.28 2.15
C TYR A 72 -10.00 -6.25 3.34
N PRO A 73 -10.58 -7.45 3.17
CA PRO A 73 -10.68 -8.40 4.25
C PRO A 73 -9.27 -8.82 4.68
N ASN A 74 -8.95 -8.64 5.97
CA ASN A 74 -7.67 -8.99 6.57
C ASN A 74 -6.45 -8.24 6.01
N ALA A 75 -6.65 -7.06 5.40
CA ALA A 75 -5.52 -6.22 5.03
C ALA A 75 -4.94 -5.52 6.26
N ALA A 76 -3.61 -5.48 6.34
CA ALA A 76 -2.88 -4.63 7.27
C ALA A 76 -2.65 -3.25 6.63
N THR A 77 -2.90 -2.18 7.38
CA THR A 77 -2.52 -0.84 6.96
C THR A 77 -1.22 -0.45 7.66
N ILE A 78 -0.18 -0.13 6.90
CA ILE A 78 1.12 0.24 7.45
C ILE A 78 1.32 1.74 7.26
N TRP A 79 1.52 2.43 8.39
CA TRP A 79 1.83 3.85 8.47
C TRP A 79 3.28 4.01 8.90
N ILE A 80 4.12 4.54 8.02
CA ILE A 80 5.52 4.78 8.35
C ILE A 80 5.68 6.28 8.61
N SER A 81 5.15 6.74 9.75
CA SER A 81 5.39 8.11 10.22
C SER A 81 6.81 8.23 10.81
N TRP A 82 7.49 9.33 10.50
CA TRP A 82 8.64 9.77 11.29
C TRP A 82 8.21 10.94 12.18
N PRO A 83 8.62 10.99 13.45
CA PRO A 83 8.68 12.27 14.15
C PRO A 83 9.89 13.00 13.57
N GLY A 84 9.66 13.82 12.55
CA GLY A 84 10.61 14.86 12.16
C GLY A 84 10.70 15.90 13.27
#